data_AF-A0A969DJP8-F1
#
_entry.id   AF-A0A969DJP8-F1
#
_cell.length_a   1.000
_cell.length_b   1.000
_cell.length_c   1.000
_cell.angle_alpha   90.00
_cell.angle_beta   90.00
_cell.angle_gamma   90.00
#
_symmetry.space_group_name_H-M   'P 1'
#
loop_
_entity.id
_entity.type
_entity.pdbx_description
1 polymer ?
#
loop_
_entity_poly.entity_id
_entity_poly.type
_entity_poly.pdbx_seq_one_letter_code
_entity_poly.pdbx_strand_id
1 'polypeptide(L)'
;MEADPSTLSAGFPRSLPIFPLAEAVLFPGAILPLHIFEPRYRKMVHDLLAGDGLLAMALLQQCSREEYKASPPYHGTVCVGRILRHEPLAGGRSNLTLLGISAGRARSLETPEPYPVAEVTLIEETMDAAEGWYEERVERAFATAVPEKGALEALRAQLAEILDRERIPAALINTCAFTAPILPRHKLELLEETSLHRRLERLLELLERPWQWN
;
A
#
# COMPACT_ATOMS: atom_id res chain seq x y z
N MET A 1 6.25 26.81 1.42
CA MET A 1 5.48 26.00 2.38
C MET A 1 5.00 24.80 1.59
N GLU A 2 5.89 23.83 1.38
CA GLU A 2 5.56 22.59 0.68
C GLU A 2 4.59 21.81 1.56
N ALA A 3 3.43 21.47 1.00
CA ALA A 3 2.50 20.58 1.66
C ALA A 3 3.19 19.22 1.78
N ASP A 4 3.43 18.81 3.02
CA ASP A 4 3.92 17.48 3.34
C ASP A 4 3.01 16.42 2.69
N PRO A 5 3.53 15.60 1.76
CA PRO A 5 2.73 14.63 1.01
C PRO A 5 2.11 13.54 1.90
N SER A 6 2.50 13.44 3.18
CA SER A 6 1.97 12.47 4.14
C SER A 6 0.77 12.94 4.96
N THR A 7 0.38 14.23 4.90
CA THR A 7 -0.72 14.74 5.76
C THR A 7 -2.01 14.95 4.96
N LEU A 8 -2.82 13.89 4.83
CA LEU A 8 -4.15 13.93 4.22
C LEU A 8 -5.25 14.34 5.24
N SER A 9 -5.25 15.56 5.77
CA SER A 9 -6.26 15.98 6.78
C SER A 9 -7.26 17.03 6.27
N ALA A 10 -6.80 18.06 5.56
CA ALA A 10 -7.68 19.10 5.03
C ALA A 10 -7.80 18.99 3.51
N GLY A 11 -8.86 18.33 3.01
CA GLY A 11 -9.15 18.21 1.57
C GLY A 11 -9.03 16.80 0.98
N PHE A 12 -8.92 15.76 1.80
CA PHE A 12 -8.94 14.38 1.31
C PHE A 12 -10.28 14.05 0.63
N PRO A 13 -10.30 13.64 -0.65
CA PRO A 13 -11.52 13.22 -1.30
C PRO A 13 -12.03 11.94 -0.65
N ARG A 14 -13.26 11.99 -0.13
CA ARG A 14 -13.86 10.83 0.52
C ARG A 14 -14.13 9.69 -0.45
N SER A 15 -14.34 9.97 -1.73
CA SER A 15 -14.59 8.96 -2.76
C SER A 15 -13.35 8.75 -3.61
N LEU A 16 -12.83 7.52 -3.63
CA LEU A 16 -11.64 7.15 -4.40
C LEU A 16 -11.93 5.99 -5.36
N PRO A 17 -11.36 6.01 -6.58
CA PRO A 17 -11.31 4.83 -7.43
C PRO A 17 -10.58 3.68 -6.74
N ILE A 18 -11.12 2.47 -6.85
CA ILE A 18 -10.52 1.26 -6.31
C ILE A 18 -9.78 0.51 -7.41
N PHE A 19 -8.49 0.25 -7.19
CA PHE A 19 -7.66 -0.60 -8.05
C PHE A 19 -7.38 -1.92 -7.34
N PRO A 20 -8.13 -3.01 -7.65
CA PRO A 20 -7.94 -4.29 -7.01
C PRO A 20 -6.78 -5.08 -7.64
N LEU A 21 -5.97 -5.73 -6.80
CA LEU A 21 -4.91 -6.65 -7.21
C LEU A 21 -5.01 -7.96 -6.43
N ALA A 22 -4.74 -9.09 -7.10
CA ALA A 22 -4.78 -10.41 -6.45
C ALA A 22 -3.55 -10.69 -5.58
N GLU A 23 -2.37 -10.22 -6.01
CA GLU A 23 -1.08 -10.66 -5.46
C GLU A 23 -0.32 -9.56 -4.70
N ALA A 24 -0.90 -8.37 -4.53
CA ALA A 24 -0.21 -7.23 -3.95
C ALA A 24 -1.08 -6.49 -2.92
N VAL A 25 -0.45 -6.09 -1.83
CA VAL A 25 -0.97 -5.18 -0.81
C VAL A 25 0.03 -4.04 -0.66
N LEU A 26 -0.40 -2.81 -0.94
CA LEU A 26 0.41 -1.62 -0.77
C LEU A 26 0.42 -1.19 0.71
N PHE A 27 1.53 -0.61 1.17
CA PHE A 27 1.67 -0.04 2.50
C PHE A 27 2.05 1.45 2.41
N PRO A 28 1.75 2.26 3.43
CA PRO A 28 2.22 3.63 3.51
C PRO A 28 3.75 3.72 3.36
N GLY A 29 4.22 4.64 2.52
CA GLY A 29 5.64 4.81 2.18
C GLY A 29 6.18 3.85 1.13
N ALA A 30 5.49 2.75 0.82
CA ALA A 30 5.94 1.79 -0.19
C ALA A 30 5.69 2.31 -1.61
N ILE A 31 6.56 1.93 -2.54
CA ILE A 31 6.43 2.23 -3.97
C ILE A 31 6.09 0.95 -4.73
N LEU A 32 5.03 1.01 -5.52
CA LEU A 32 4.56 -0.11 -6.34
C LEU A 32 4.45 0.31 -7.82
N PRO A 33 5.30 -0.27 -8.70
CA PRO A 33 5.14 -0.15 -10.14
C PRO A 33 3.89 -0.89 -10.61
N LEU A 34 3.10 -0.28 -11.50
CA LEU A 34 1.89 -0.88 -12.07
C LEU A 34 1.92 -0.80 -13.59
N HIS A 35 1.52 -1.89 -14.25
CA HIS A 35 1.24 -1.90 -15.67
C HIS A 35 -0.27 -1.88 -15.90
N ILE A 36 -0.77 -0.80 -16.49
CA ILE A 36 -2.19 -0.56 -16.72
C ILE A 36 -2.53 -0.87 -18.16
N PHE A 37 -3.30 -1.95 -18.36
CA PHE A 37 -3.67 -2.41 -19.70
C PHE A 37 -5.17 -2.61 -19.90
N GLU A 38 -5.92 -2.93 -18.84
CA GLU A 38 -7.37 -3.16 -18.95
C GLU A 38 -8.13 -1.87 -19.27
N PRO A 39 -9.10 -1.87 -20.21
CA PRO A 39 -9.82 -0.67 -20.63
C PRO A 39 -10.43 0.16 -19.48
N ARG A 40 -11.03 -0.50 -18.49
CA ARG A 40 -11.62 0.19 -17.32
C ARG A 40 -10.59 0.95 -16.50
N TYR A 41 -9.41 0.37 -16.29
CA TYR A 41 -8.35 1.03 -15.51
C TYR A 41 -7.59 2.06 -16.35
N ARG A 42 -7.56 1.93 -17.67
CA ARG A 42 -7.08 3.01 -18.55
C ARG A 42 -7.96 4.26 -18.42
N LYS A 43 -9.29 4.09 -18.37
CA LYS A 43 -10.24 5.18 -18.07
C LYS A 43 -10.00 5.74 -16.67
N MET A 44 -9.85 4.88 -15.66
CA MET A 44 -9.50 5.31 -14.29
C MET A 44 -8.26 6.21 -14.28
N VAL A 45 -7.15 5.77 -14.89
CA VAL A 45 -5.91 6.55 -14.93
C VAL A 45 -6.12 7.88 -15.65
N HIS A 46 -6.83 7.90 -16.77
CA HIS A 46 -7.17 9.14 -17.45
C HIS A 46 -7.92 10.13 -16.52
N ASP A 47 -8.91 9.64 -15.77
CA ASP A 47 -9.67 10.47 -14.83
C ASP A 47 -8.81 10.94 -13.66
N LEU A 48 -7.94 10.07 -13.13
CA LEU A 48 -7.02 10.38 -12.04
C LEU A 48 -5.99 11.46 -12.42
N LEU A 49 -5.49 11.45 -13.65
CA LEU A 49 -4.55 12.44 -14.16
C LEU A 49 -5.18 13.82 -14.35
N ALA A 50 -6.51 13.90 -14.47
CA ALA A 50 -7.25 15.16 -14.50
C ALA A 50 -7.61 15.68 -13.09
N GLY A 51 -7.41 14.87 -12.05
CA GLY A 51 -7.72 15.20 -10.65
C GLY A 51 -6.49 15.09 -9.73
N ASP A 52 -6.69 14.59 -8.52
CA ASP A 52 -5.67 14.57 -7.46
C ASP A 52 -4.62 13.45 -7.59
N GLY A 53 -4.77 12.57 -8.59
CA GLY A 53 -3.89 11.41 -8.79
C GLY A 53 -3.97 10.36 -7.67
N LEU A 54 -5.05 10.36 -6.87
CA LEU A 54 -5.25 9.47 -5.72
C LEU A 54 -6.18 8.30 -6.08
N LEU A 55 -5.75 7.09 -5.76
CA LEU A 55 -6.56 5.88 -5.84
C LEU A 55 -6.42 5.07 -4.55
N ALA A 56 -7.33 4.14 -4.29
CA ALA A 56 -7.17 3.16 -3.22
C ALA A 56 -6.87 1.78 -3.81
N MET A 57 -5.75 1.20 -3.40
CA MET A 57 -5.39 -0.17 -3.76
C MET A 57 -6.02 -1.14 -2.77
N ALA A 58 -6.72 -2.14 -3.30
CA ALA A 58 -7.40 -3.16 -2.51
C ALA A 58 -6.91 -4.56 -2.89
N LEU A 59 -6.89 -5.48 -1.93
CA LEU A 59 -6.67 -6.89 -2.23
C LEU A 59 -7.96 -7.45 -2.86
N LEU A 60 -7.84 -8.12 -4.00
CA LEU A 60 -8.94 -8.79 -4.68
C LEU A 60 -9.39 -10.02 -3.87
N GLN A 61 -10.71 -10.18 -3.71
CA GLN A 61 -11.28 -11.41 -3.15
C GLN A 61 -11.27 -12.53 -4.20
N GLN A 62 -11.31 -13.78 -3.75
CA GLN A 62 -11.50 -14.91 -4.66
C GLN A 62 -12.84 -14.76 -5.38
N CYS A 63 -12.81 -14.74 -6.71
CA CYS A 63 -13.99 -14.59 -7.54
C CYS A 63 -13.82 -15.30 -8.89
N SER A 64 -14.95 -15.60 -9.52
CA SER A 64 -15.00 -16.02 -10.92
C SER A 64 -14.57 -14.91 -11.86
N ARG A 65 -14.32 -15.27 -13.13
CA ARG A 65 -13.98 -14.29 -14.17
C ARG A 65 -15.18 -13.39 -14.48
N GLU A 66 -16.38 -13.92 -14.37
CA GLU A 66 -17.65 -13.24 -14.60
C GLU A 66 -17.87 -12.16 -13.53
N GLU A 67 -17.67 -12.52 -12.26
CA GLU A 67 -17.69 -11.57 -11.14
C GLU A 67 -16.62 -10.48 -11.29
N TYR A 68 -15.37 -10.85 -11.60
CA TYR A 68 -14.29 -9.88 -11.82
C TYR A 68 -14.61 -8.86 -12.92
N LYS A 69 -15.22 -9.31 -14.02
CA LYS A 69 -15.60 -8.46 -15.15
C LYS A 69 -16.78 -7.55 -14.82
N ALA A 70 -17.77 -8.06 -14.09
CA ALA A 70 -18.96 -7.31 -13.70
C ALA A 70 -18.63 -6.24 -12.65
N SER A 71 -18.06 -6.65 -11.52
CA SER A 71 -17.57 -5.78 -10.46
C SER A 71 -16.63 -6.58 -9.57
N PRO A 72 -15.30 -6.37 -9.64
CA PRO A 72 -14.33 -7.18 -8.92
C PRO A 72 -14.52 -7.03 -7.41
N PRO A 73 -14.84 -8.10 -6.66
CA PRO A 73 -14.97 -8.02 -5.21
C PRO A 73 -13.59 -7.83 -4.59
N TYR A 74 -13.51 -7.00 -3.55
CA TYR A 74 -12.25 -6.65 -2.90
C TYR A 74 -12.43 -6.57 -1.37
N HIS A 75 -11.32 -6.74 -0.65
CA HIS A 75 -11.29 -6.57 0.79
C HIS A 75 -11.40 -5.09 1.18
N GLY A 76 -12.16 -4.79 2.22
CA GLY A 76 -12.45 -3.41 2.63
C GLY A 76 -11.24 -2.64 3.17
N THR A 77 -10.17 -3.32 3.59
CA THR A 77 -8.93 -2.66 3.97
C THR A 77 -8.10 -2.35 2.73
N VAL A 78 -7.72 -1.08 2.58
CA VAL A 78 -7.03 -0.55 1.41
C VAL A 78 -5.83 0.28 1.82
N CYS A 79 -4.93 0.52 0.88
CA CYS A 79 -3.95 1.59 1.01
C CYS A 79 -4.22 2.66 -0.06
N VAL A 80 -4.40 3.90 0.37
CA VAL A 80 -4.48 5.06 -0.52
C VAL A 80 -3.10 5.27 -1.14
N GLY A 81 -3.05 5.29 -2.46
CA GLY A 81 -1.85 5.55 -3.23
C GLY A 81 -1.97 6.83 -4.05
N ARG A 82 -0.84 7.52 -4.23
CA ARG A 82 -0.68 8.66 -5.14
C ARG A 82 0.18 8.26 -6.33
N ILE A 83 -0.26 8.61 -7.53
CA ILE A 83 0.54 8.45 -8.74
C ILE A 83 1.72 9.44 -8.65
N LEU A 84 2.94 8.91 -8.55
CA LEU A 84 4.18 9.71 -8.59
C LEU A 84 4.66 9.92 -10.02
N ARG A 85 4.51 8.90 -10.87
CA ARG A 85 4.96 8.93 -12.26
C ARG A 85 3.95 8.22 -13.14
N HIS A 86 3.70 8.81 -14.30
CA HIS A 86 2.90 8.23 -15.37
C HIS A 86 3.74 8.17 -16.65
N GLU A 87 3.78 6.99 -17.25
CA GLU A 87 4.42 6.77 -18.54
C GLU A 87 3.38 6.20 -19.52
N PRO A 88 2.89 7.00 -20.48
CA PRO A 88 1.97 6.50 -21.49
C PRO A 88 2.67 5.53 -22.44
N LEU A 89 1.94 4.49 -22.85
CA LEU A 89 2.39 3.46 -23.77
C LEU A 89 1.43 3.36 -24.97
N ALA A 90 1.87 2.66 -26.02
CA ALA A 90 1.06 2.43 -27.21
C ALA A 90 -0.29 1.75 -26.88
N GLY A 91 -1.33 2.17 -27.59
CA GLY A 91 -2.69 1.67 -27.40
C GLY A 91 -3.36 2.17 -26.12
N GLY A 92 -2.89 3.27 -25.54
CA GLY A 92 -3.45 3.91 -24.34
C GLY A 92 -3.20 3.14 -23.04
N ARG A 93 -2.25 2.21 -23.05
CA ARG A 93 -1.72 1.54 -21.84
C ARG A 93 -0.81 2.51 -21.08
N SER A 94 -0.45 2.19 -19.85
CA SER A 94 0.48 3.03 -19.08
C SER A 94 1.29 2.22 -18.09
N ASN A 95 2.51 2.66 -17.80
CA ASN A 95 3.19 2.30 -16.56
C ASN A 95 2.97 3.42 -15.53
N LEU A 96 2.71 3.04 -14.29
CA LEU A 96 2.62 3.95 -13.16
C LEU A 96 3.65 3.61 -12.10
N THR A 97 4.11 4.62 -11.40
CA THR A 97 4.76 4.47 -10.09
C THR A 97 3.79 4.99 -9.04
N LEU A 98 3.28 4.10 -8.19
CA LEU A 98 2.32 4.45 -7.15
C LEU A 98 3.02 4.48 -5.78
N LEU A 99 2.86 5.56 -5.02
CA LEU A 99 3.34 5.69 -3.64
C LEU A 99 2.18 5.47 -2.67
N GLY A 100 2.32 4.56 -1.72
CA GLY A 100 1.37 4.42 -0.61
C GLY A 100 1.45 5.60 0.34
N ILE A 101 0.32 6.17 0.69
CA ILE A 101 0.21 7.36 1.55
C ILE A 101 -0.34 6.99 2.93
N SER A 102 -1.43 6.23 2.97
CA SER A 102 -2.10 5.87 4.23
C SER A 102 -2.90 4.58 4.06
N ALA A 103 -3.03 3.81 5.13
CA ALA A 103 -4.05 2.77 5.20
C ALA A 103 -5.44 3.41 5.27
N GLY A 104 -6.47 2.66 4.89
CA GLY A 104 -7.86 3.11 4.89
C GLY A 104 -8.86 1.98 4.93
N ARG A 105 -10.10 2.29 5.28
CA ARG A 105 -11.28 1.42 5.12
C ARG A 105 -12.14 1.93 3.99
N ALA A 106 -12.34 1.10 2.97
CA ALA A 106 -13.19 1.32 1.82
C ALA A 106 -14.58 0.75 2.06
N ARG A 107 -15.60 1.55 1.77
CA ARG A 107 -17.00 1.15 1.67
C ARG A 107 -17.46 1.35 0.25
N SER A 108 -17.72 0.25 -0.46
CA SER A 108 -18.14 0.27 -1.86
C SER A 108 -19.33 1.21 -2.08
N LEU A 109 -19.27 1.96 -3.17
CA LEU A 109 -20.38 2.73 -3.69
C LEU A 109 -20.93 2.01 -4.92
N GLU A 110 -22.25 2.00 -5.09
CA GLU A 110 -22.85 1.57 -6.35
C GLU A 110 -22.59 2.65 -7.40
N THR A 111 -21.62 2.40 -8.29
CA THR A 111 -21.26 3.35 -9.35
C THR A 111 -21.53 2.76 -10.73
N PRO A 112 -22.13 3.53 -11.66
CA PRO A 112 -22.40 3.08 -13.03
C PRO A 112 -21.16 3.11 -13.94
N GLU A 113 -20.03 3.63 -13.47
CA GLU A 113 -18.81 3.85 -14.25
C GLU A 113 -17.82 2.68 -14.16
N PRO A 114 -16.90 2.52 -15.14
CA PRO A 114 -16.40 1.20 -15.53
C PRO A 114 -15.45 0.55 -14.51
N TYR A 115 -15.10 1.25 -13.44
CA TYR A 115 -14.26 0.77 -12.36
C TYR A 115 -14.92 1.04 -11.00
N PRO A 116 -14.63 0.23 -9.96
CA PRO A 116 -15.24 0.42 -8.66
C PRO A 116 -14.76 1.72 -8.00
N VAL A 117 -15.65 2.35 -7.23
CA VAL A 117 -15.35 3.50 -6.39
C VAL A 117 -15.84 3.20 -4.99
N ALA A 118 -15.14 3.70 -3.97
CA ALA A 118 -15.53 3.55 -2.58
C ALA A 118 -15.44 4.86 -1.83
N GLU A 119 -16.25 4.99 -0.77
CA GLU A 119 -15.93 5.94 0.28
C GLU A 119 -14.77 5.38 1.12
N VAL A 120 -13.71 6.16 1.31
CA VAL A 120 -12.52 5.76 2.05
C VAL A 120 -12.39 6.60 3.32
N THR A 121 -12.24 5.92 4.46
CA THR A 121 -11.87 6.53 5.73
C THR A 121 -10.43 6.16 6.05
N LEU A 122 -9.57 7.15 6.26
CA LEU A 122 -8.16 6.91 6.59
C LEU A 122 -8.02 6.24 7.96
N ILE A 123 -7.02 5.37 8.08
CA ILE A 123 -6.64 4.72 9.32
C ILE A 123 -5.29 5.31 9.75
N GLU A 124 -5.26 5.87 10.95
CA GLU A 124 -4.02 6.38 11.54
C GLU A 124 -3.22 5.24 12.17
N GLU A 125 -1.92 5.23 11.89
CA GLU A 125 -0.97 4.32 12.50
C GLU A 125 -0.54 4.85 13.87
N THR A 126 -0.43 3.96 14.84
CA THR A 126 -0.04 4.28 16.21
C THR A 126 1.29 3.63 16.53
N MET A 127 2.14 4.36 17.23
CA MET A 127 3.44 3.89 17.68
C MET A 127 3.62 4.19 19.16
N ASP A 128 4.23 3.25 19.87
CA ASP A 128 4.59 3.45 21.26
C ASP A 128 5.68 4.53 21.35
N ALA A 129 5.55 5.42 22.33
CA ALA A 129 6.49 6.53 22.54
C ALA A 129 7.86 6.09 23.08
N ALA A 130 8.04 4.80 23.40
CA ALA A 130 9.32 4.27 23.84
C ALA A 130 10.33 4.28 22.69
N GLU A 131 11.51 4.84 22.89
CA GLU A 131 12.61 4.74 21.93
C GLU A 131 13.21 3.32 21.96
N GLY A 132 13.73 2.84 20.83
CA GLY A 132 14.62 1.67 20.85
C GLY A 132 13.98 0.28 20.72
N TRP A 133 12.64 0.15 20.74
CA TRP A 133 12.00 -1.18 20.76
C TRP A 133 12.01 -1.89 19.39
N TYR A 134 12.12 -1.13 18.30
CA TYR A 134 11.88 -1.63 16.94
C TYR A 134 13.17 -1.99 16.20
N GLU A 135 14.32 -1.48 16.61
CA GLU A 135 15.57 -1.52 15.83
C GLU A 135 15.99 -2.96 15.52
N GLU A 136 16.17 -3.79 16.56
CA GLU A 136 16.56 -5.20 16.42
C GLU A 136 15.52 -6.00 15.63
N ARG A 137 14.23 -5.67 15.81
CA ARG A 137 13.12 -6.36 15.16
C ARG A 137 13.02 -6.03 13.68
N VAL A 138 13.21 -4.76 13.32
CA VAL A 138 13.30 -4.30 11.93
C VAL A 138 14.51 -4.94 11.27
N GLU A 139 15.67 -4.96 11.92
CA GLU A 139 16.85 -5.66 11.40
C GLU A 139 16.56 -7.12 11.11
N ARG A 140 15.94 -7.83 12.05
CA ARG A 140 15.57 -9.25 11.89
C ARG A 140 14.54 -9.47 10.77
N ALA A 141 13.49 -8.66 10.71
CA ALA A 141 12.45 -8.77 9.69
C ALA A 141 13.01 -8.45 8.30
N PHE A 142 13.79 -7.36 8.19
CA PHE A 142 14.36 -6.90 6.93
C PHE A 142 15.39 -7.88 6.38
N ALA A 143 16.28 -8.41 7.22
CA ALA A 143 17.26 -9.42 6.80
C ALA A 143 16.62 -10.69 6.22
N THR A 144 15.40 -11.03 6.69
CA THR A 144 14.63 -12.16 6.16
C THR A 144 14.01 -11.83 4.80
N ALA A 145 13.55 -10.60 4.60
CA ALA A 145 12.88 -10.16 3.38
C ALA A 145 13.87 -9.77 2.27
N VAL A 146 15.01 -9.20 2.64
CA VAL A 146 16.02 -8.64 1.73
C VAL A 146 17.40 -9.13 2.20
N PRO A 147 17.96 -10.19 1.60
CA PRO A 147 19.22 -10.79 2.05
C PRO A 147 20.46 -9.99 1.61
N GLU A 148 20.29 -8.80 1.01
CA GLU A 148 21.39 -7.96 0.56
C GLU A 148 22.04 -7.22 1.74
N LYS A 149 23.35 -7.41 1.90
CA LYS A 149 24.12 -6.78 2.97
C LYS A 149 24.14 -5.26 2.80
N GLY A 150 23.82 -4.52 3.86
CA GLY A 150 23.83 -3.05 3.84
C GLY A 150 22.55 -2.41 3.31
N ALA A 151 21.58 -3.21 2.84
CA ALA A 151 20.35 -2.68 2.24
C ALA A 151 19.47 -1.93 3.25
N LEU A 152 19.44 -2.36 4.51
CA LEU A 152 18.71 -1.67 5.57
C LEU A 152 19.36 -0.32 5.91
N GLU A 153 20.68 -0.28 6.02
CA GLU A 153 21.43 0.96 6.28
C GLU A 153 21.27 1.95 5.12
N ALA A 154 21.32 1.47 3.88
CA ALA A 154 21.05 2.29 2.70
C ALA A 154 19.62 2.86 2.71
N LEU A 155 18.62 2.03 3.03
CA LEU A 155 17.23 2.47 3.18
C LEU A 155 17.09 3.52 4.29
N ARG A 156 17.69 3.29 5.46
CA ARG A 156 17.67 4.25 6.57
C ARG A 156 18.26 5.60 6.17
N ALA A 157 19.39 5.60 5.47
CA ALA A 157 20.03 6.81 4.98
C ALA A 157 19.10 7.56 4.00
N GLN A 158 18.52 6.86 3.03
CA GLN A 158 17.57 7.46 2.09
C GLN A 158 16.35 8.05 2.80
N LEU A 159 15.75 7.32 3.75
CA LEU A 159 14.59 7.81 4.51
C LEU A 159 14.93 9.05 5.35
N ALA A 160 16.13 9.12 5.93
CA ALA A 160 16.57 10.26 6.73
C ALA A 160 16.78 11.55 5.91
N GLU A 161 16.94 11.45 4.58
CA GLU A 161 17.01 12.62 3.70
C GLU A 161 15.63 13.22 3.39
N ILE A 162 14.56 12.44 3.52
CA ILE A 162 13.21 12.81 3.05
C ILE A 162 12.15 12.88 4.16
N LEU A 163 12.37 12.22 5.30
CA LEU A 163 11.43 12.13 6.41
C LEU A 163 12.03 12.68 7.69
N ASP A 164 11.16 13.30 8.50
CA ASP A 164 11.46 13.59 9.89
C ASP A 164 11.78 12.30 10.66
N ARG A 165 12.72 12.40 11.61
CA ARG A 165 13.21 11.26 12.42
C ARG A 165 12.09 10.44 13.03
N GLU A 166 11.01 11.09 13.46
CA GLU A 166 9.84 10.46 14.10
C GLU A 166 9.03 9.55 13.17
N ARG A 167 9.13 9.75 11.84
CA ARG A 167 8.39 8.98 10.83
C ARG A 167 9.19 7.83 10.23
N ILE A 168 10.51 7.85 10.39
CA ILE A 168 11.41 6.80 9.90
C ILE A 168 11.01 5.41 10.44
N PRO A 169 10.67 5.21 11.72
CA PRO A 169 10.33 3.88 12.24
C PRO A 169 9.11 3.27 11.53
N ALA A 170 8.04 4.06 11.34
CA ALA A 170 6.84 3.64 10.63
C ALA A 170 7.16 3.24 9.18
N ALA A 171 7.96 4.06 8.48
CA ALA A 171 8.38 3.77 7.11
C ALA A 171 9.20 2.46 7.01
N LEU A 172 10.09 2.19 7.97
CA LEU A 172 10.87 0.96 8.00
C LEU A 172 9.98 -0.27 8.23
N ILE A 173 9.08 -0.21 9.20
CA ILE A 173 8.14 -1.31 9.52
C ILE A 173 7.23 -1.60 8.33
N ASN A 174 6.69 -0.56 7.69
CA ASN A 174 5.85 -0.68 6.51
C ASN A 174 6.61 -1.24 5.32
N THR A 175 7.87 -0.84 5.15
CA THR A 175 8.74 -1.42 4.12
C THR A 175 8.97 -2.91 4.38
N CYS A 176 9.27 -3.31 5.62
CA CYS A 176 9.43 -4.73 5.97
C CYS A 176 8.16 -5.53 5.66
N ALA A 177 6.98 -5.03 6.02
CA ALA A 177 5.70 -5.70 5.75
C ALA A 177 5.41 -5.80 4.24
N PHE A 178 5.73 -4.75 3.47
CA PHE A 178 5.57 -4.71 2.02
C PHE A 178 6.51 -5.70 1.31
N THR A 179 7.78 -5.76 1.69
CA THR A 179 8.79 -6.62 1.03
C THR A 179 8.78 -8.06 1.54
N ALA A 180 8.18 -8.32 2.70
CA ALA A 180 8.12 -9.65 3.28
C ALA A 180 7.58 -10.69 2.28
N PRO A 181 8.22 -11.87 2.16
CA PRO A 181 7.81 -12.90 1.21
C PRO A 181 6.51 -13.65 1.60
N ILE A 182 5.63 -13.06 2.41
CA ILE A 182 4.42 -13.69 2.96
C ILE A 182 3.21 -13.58 2.02
N LEU A 183 2.22 -14.46 2.25
CA LEU A 183 1.00 -14.50 1.45
C LEU A 183 0.22 -13.17 1.50
N PRO A 184 -0.46 -12.74 0.41
CA PRO A 184 -1.17 -11.47 0.35
C PRO A 184 -2.19 -11.26 1.47
N ARG A 185 -2.91 -12.32 1.88
CA ARG A 185 -3.84 -12.27 3.02
C ARG A 185 -3.16 -11.86 4.34
N HIS A 186 -1.94 -12.34 4.58
CA HIS A 186 -1.20 -11.97 5.78
C HIS A 186 -0.67 -10.54 5.67
N LYS A 187 -0.31 -10.06 4.47
CA LYS A 187 -0.02 -8.64 4.26
C LYS A 187 -1.23 -7.76 4.54
N LEU A 188 -2.43 -8.20 4.15
CA LEU A 188 -3.67 -7.50 4.48
C LEU A 188 -3.89 -7.44 5.99
N GLU A 189 -3.71 -8.55 6.72
CA GLU A 189 -3.77 -8.58 8.19
C GLU A 189 -2.78 -7.57 8.82
N LEU A 190 -1.56 -7.47 8.29
CA LEU A 190 -0.58 -6.50 8.77
C LEU A 190 -1.02 -5.05 8.49
N LEU A 191 -1.58 -4.77 7.31
CA LEU A 191 -2.09 -3.43 6.96
C LEU A 191 -3.28 -3.02 7.86
N GLU A 192 -4.09 -4.00 8.30
CA GLU A 192 -5.21 -3.79 9.22
C GLU A 192 -4.79 -3.44 10.65
N GLU A 193 -3.63 -3.94 11.08
CA GLU A 193 -3.11 -3.70 12.43
C GLU A 193 -2.60 -2.26 12.55
N THR A 194 -3.29 -1.45 13.36
CA THR A 194 -2.98 -0.02 13.52
C THR A 194 -1.81 0.24 14.46
N SER A 195 -1.46 -0.70 15.33
CA SER A 195 -0.27 -0.58 16.18
C SER A 195 0.95 -1.10 15.44
N LEU A 196 1.91 -0.22 15.17
CA LEU A 196 3.17 -0.60 14.52
C LEU A 196 3.97 -1.61 15.34
N HIS A 197 3.84 -1.57 16.67
CA HIS A 197 4.39 -2.59 17.56
C HIS A 197 3.81 -3.97 17.29
N ARG A 198 2.47 -4.10 17.36
CA ARG A 198 1.80 -5.37 17.08
C ARG A 198 2.00 -5.83 15.64
N ARG A 199 2.04 -4.91 14.68
CA ARG A 199 2.32 -5.21 13.27
C ARG A 199 3.71 -5.83 13.11
N LEU A 200 4.73 -5.26 13.74
CA LEU A 200 6.10 -5.79 13.63
C LEU A 200 6.25 -7.15 14.33
N GLU A 201 5.67 -7.32 15.51
CA GLU A 201 5.64 -8.63 16.20
C GLU A 201 4.94 -9.68 15.33
N ARG A 202 3.77 -9.33 14.79
CA ARG A 202 3.02 -10.24 13.91
C ARG A 202 3.78 -10.59 12.64
N LEU A 203 4.48 -9.61 12.05
CA LEU A 203 5.33 -9.85 10.90
C LEU A 203 6.43 -10.86 11.22
N LEU A 204 7.11 -10.72 12.35
CA LEU A 204 8.15 -11.65 12.79
C LEU A 204 7.60 -13.06 12.99
N GLU A 205 6.45 -13.22 13.65
CA GLU A 205 5.78 -14.52 13.78
C GLU A 205 5.49 -15.17 12.42
N LEU A 206 5.09 -14.38 11.42
CA LEU A 206 4.77 -14.86 10.09
C LEU A 206 6.03 -15.27 9.31
N LEU A 207 7.15 -14.58 9.51
CA LEU A 207 8.44 -14.90 8.90
C LEU A 207 9.10 -16.14 9.52
N GLU A 208 8.86 -16.40 10.80
CA GLU A 208 9.40 -17.56 11.53
C GLU A 208 8.63 -18.87 11.21
N ARG A 209 7.43 -18.79 10.62
CA ARG A 209 6.65 -19.97 10.25
C ARG A 209 7.29 -20.68 9.05
N PRO A 210 7.53 -22.00 9.13
CA PRO A 210 7.94 -22.78 7.97
C PRO A 210 6.86 -22.66 6.89
N TRP A 211 7.25 -22.26 5.69
CA TRP A 211 6.38 -22.13 4.52
C TRP A 211 5.60 -23.42 4.27
N GLN A 212 4.34 -23.48 4.70
CA GLN A 212 3.41 -24.54 4.29
C GLN A 212 2.83 -24.12 2.93
N TRP A 213 3.40 -24.68 1.87
CA TRP A 213 2.73 -24.75 0.59
C TRP A 213 1.47 -25.58 0.77
N ASN A 214 0.30 -24.94 0.73
CA ASN A 214 -0.97 -25.58 0.43
C ASN A 214 -1.62 -24.79 -0.70
#